data_AF-A0A1T3MN51-F1
#
_entry.id   AF-A0A1T3MN51-F1
#
_cell.length_a   1.000
_cell.length_b   1.000
_cell.length_c   1.000
_cell.angle_alpha   90.00
_cell.angle_beta   90.00
_cell.angle_gamma   90.00
#
_symmetry.space_group_name_H-M   'P 1'
#
loop_
_entity.id
_entity.type
_entity.pdbx_description
1 polymer ?
#
loop_
_entity_poly.entity_id
_entity_poly.type
_entity_poly.pdbx_seq_one_letter_code
_entity_poly.pdbx_strand_id
1 'polypeptide(L)'
;MKKILLLLTLSCAFVLKSQTLSETQMQNARATGYAIVAAKNPGVDFSIYVIPWDGINSLEQNANNKINISWHAQAAVKGQYFNQSFDDSNFTGYSSVVTSQEEFDKYKSTGTQWWIICSTLPSYSSSISSKNGNIGIGTLNPENSESWDKVLEVKGNIHSKIITSSANITTGIWSHEVGYHDSPIGGLAGTSTNHPYSLITNKTPKMTISADGNIGIGTTNPENSESWNKVLEVKGNETSKFINSTSMITTGIWSHDYGFYGSPAGGMAGTSTNHPYSLVTNKTPKMTIATDGNVGIGTTNPQNKLDVNGTVHAKEVKVDMTGWADFVFEKDYQLPTLDEVEQHIHEKGHLPNIPNTKEVTENGISLGESQKLLLQKIEELTLYSIEQNKLNKEQSELLRQQQQEIQDLRNEIKVIKK
;
A
#
# COMPACT_ATOMS: atom_id res chain seq x y z
N MET A 1 81.88 -30.57 -53.50
CA MET A 1 80.53 -30.02 -53.75
C MET A 1 79.66 -30.25 -52.52
N LYS A 2 79.15 -29.15 -51.93
CA LYS A 2 77.97 -29.01 -51.03
C LYS A 2 77.97 -29.76 -49.69
N LYS A 3 77.59 -29.20 -48.53
CA LYS A 3 77.20 -27.86 -48.00
C LYS A 3 77.09 -28.10 -46.47
N ILE A 4 77.85 -27.42 -45.61
CA ILE A 4 77.42 -26.28 -44.76
C ILE A 4 76.12 -26.55 -43.95
N LEU A 5 76.20 -26.67 -42.62
CA LEU A 5 75.82 -25.58 -41.70
C LEU A 5 76.27 -25.85 -40.24
N LEU A 6 76.80 -24.78 -39.65
CA LEU A 6 77.36 -24.57 -38.33
C LEU A 6 76.23 -24.31 -37.31
N LEU A 7 76.29 -24.88 -36.11
CA LEU A 7 75.68 -24.29 -34.91
C LEU A 7 76.38 -24.80 -33.65
N LEU A 8 77.36 -24.02 -33.18
CA LEU A 8 77.86 -24.07 -31.81
C LEU A 8 76.75 -23.57 -30.89
N THR A 9 76.15 -24.46 -30.10
CA THR A 9 75.33 -24.08 -28.95
C THR A 9 76.24 -23.83 -27.76
N LEU A 10 76.60 -22.56 -27.54
CA LEU A 10 77.20 -22.12 -26.29
C LEU A 10 76.08 -21.96 -25.25
N SER A 11 75.66 -23.05 -24.62
CA SER A 11 74.77 -22.99 -23.45
C SER A 11 75.58 -22.54 -22.24
N CYS A 12 75.76 -21.23 -22.09
CA CYS A 12 76.18 -20.64 -20.82
C CYS A 12 74.97 -20.70 -19.87
N ALA A 13 74.77 -21.86 -19.24
CA ALA A 13 73.86 -21.98 -18.11
C ALA A 13 74.51 -21.26 -16.91
N PHE A 14 74.21 -19.96 -16.76
CA PHE A 14 74.31 -19.33 -15.45
C PHE A 14 73.27 -20.02 -14.57
N VAL A 15 73.72 -21.02 -13.81
CA VAL A 15 73.01 -21.49 -12.63
C VAL A 15 73.08 -20.33 -11.64
N LEU A 16 72.07 -19.46 -11.67
CA LEU A 16 71.74 -18.59 -10.55
C LEU A 16 71.35 -19.52 -9.40
N LYS A 17 72.34 -19.97 -8.63
CA LYS A 17 72.08 -20.50 -7.29
C LYS A 17 71.43 -19.35 -6.53
N SER A 18 70.13 -19.42 -6.29
CA SER A 18 69.52 -18.59 -5.26
C SER A 18 70.30 -18.87 -3.98
N GLN A 19 70.98 -17.86 -3.45
CA GLN A 19 71.61 -18.00 -2.13
C GLN A 19 70.49 -18.21 -1.12
N THR A 20 70.33 -19.44 -0.66
CA THR A 20 69.46 -19.74 0.48
C THR A 20 70.12 -19.14 1.72
N LEU A 21 69.35 -18.37 2.49
CA LEU A 21 69.84 -17.76 3.72
C LEU A 21 70.20 -18.78 4.79
N SER A 22 71.11 -18.38 5.68
CA SER A 22 71.22 -18.99 7.01
C SER A 22 69.98 -18.67 7.86
N GLU A 23 69.71 -19.52 8.84
CA GLU A 23 68.57 -19.34 9.76
C GLU A 23 68.65 -18.01 10.52
N THR A 24 69.87 -17.58 10.88
CA THR A 24 70.15 -16.31 11.54
C THR A 24 69.83 -15.10 10.65
N GLN A 25 70.15 -15.17 9.36
CA GLN A 25 69.79 -14.11 8.40
C GLN A 25 68.26 -13.98 8.27
N MET A 26 67.55 -15.10 8.29
CA MET A 26 66.08 -15.10 8.28
C MET A 26 65.50 -14.48 9.57
N GLN A 27 66.07 -14.78 10.73
CA GLN A 27 65.63 -14.23 12.01
C GLN A 27 65.87 -12.71 12.11
N ASN A 28 67.03 -12.23 11.67
CA ASN A 28 67.34 -10.79 11.72
C ASN A 28 66.47 -9.98 10.77
N ALA A 29 66.21 -10.48 9.56
CA ALA A 29 65.26 -9.84 8.63
C ALA A 29 63.83 -9.82 9.20
N ARG A 30 63.42 -10.89 9.89
CA ARG A 30 62.12 -10.94 10.58
C ARG A 30 62.03 -9.91 11.71
N ALA A 31 63.06 -9.77 12.55
CA ALA A 31 63.05 -8.85 13.69
C ALA A 31 62.93 -7.38 13.26
N THR A 32 63.74 -6.95 12.29
CA THR A 32 63.69 -5.56 11.78
C THR A 32 62.38 -5.29 11.02
N GLY A 33 61.90 -6.26 10.23
CA GLY A 33 60.62 -6.15 9.56
C GLY A 33 59.44 -6.07 10.53
N TYR A 34 59.49 -6.85 11.61
CA TYR A 34 58.48 -6.81 12.66
C TYR A 34 58.41 -5.45 13.33
N ALA A 35 59.56 -4.87 13.70
CA ALA A 35 59.60 -3.55 14.32
C ALA A 35 58.94 -2.46 13.47
N ILE A 36 59.17 -2.45 12.15
CA ILE A 36 58.63 -1.40 11.25
C ILE A 36 57.15 -1.59 10.98
N VAL A 37 56.71 -2.82 10.71
CA VAL A 37 55.28 -3.08 10.47
C VAL A 37 54.47 -2.86 11.75
N ALA A 38 55.02 -3.22 12.92
CA ALA A 38 54.41 -2.92 14.22
C ALA A 38 54.37 -1.41 14.50
N ALA A 39 55.39 -0.65 14.10
CA ALA A 39 55.38 0.80 14.21
C ALA A 39 54.29 1.45 13.33
N LYS A 40 54.02 0.90 12.13
CA LYS A 40 52.93 1.39 11.26
C LYS A 40 51.54 0.91 11.69
N ASN A 41 51.44 -0.22 12.38
CA ASN A 41 50.16 -0.83 12.81
C ASN A 41 50.23 -1.27 14.28
N PRO A 42 50.28 -0.32 15.23
CA PRO A 42 50.39 -0.64 16.66
C PRO A 42 49.17 -1.43 17.15
N GLY A 43 49.42 -2.50 17.92
CA GLY A 43 48.37 -3.29 18.59
C GLY A 43 47.73 -4.39 17.74
N VAL A 44 48.27 -4.70 16.55
CA VAL A 44 47.80 -5.78 15.69
C VAL A 44 48.78 -6.96 15.77
N ASP A 45 48.29 -8.16 16.06
CA ASP A 45 49.06 -9.40 15.88
C ASP A 45 49.07 -9.75 14.38
N PHE A 46 50.25 -9.93 13.79
CA PHE A 46 50.38 -10.33 12.38
C PHE A 46 51.57 -11.25 12.16
N SER A 47 51.44 -12.12 11.16
CA SER A 47 52.54 -12.95 10.68
C SER A 47 53.29 -12.25 9.56
N ILE A 48 54.62 -12.37 9.58
CA ILE A 48 55.52 -11.78 8.60
C ILE A 48 56.19 -12.88 7.81
N TYR A 49 56.24 -12.68 6.49
CA TYR A 49 57.04 -13.52 5.61
C TYR A 49 58.15 -12.69 5.00
N VAL A 50 59.33 -13.29 4.98
CA VAL A 50 60.53 -12.70 4.39
C VAL A 50 60.87 -13.53 3.18
N ILE A 51 60.94 -12.89 2.02
CA ILE A 51 61.34 -13.53 0.77
C ILE A 51 62.61 -12.86 0.23
N PRO A 52 63.57 -13.63 -0.29
CA PRO A 52 64.69 -13.06 -1.03
C PRO A 52 64.16 -12.36 -2.29
N TRP A 53 64.67 -11.17 -2.59
CA TRP A 53 64.48 -10.59 -3.90
C TRP A 53 65.19 -11.44 -4.96
N ASP A 54 64.53 -11.69 -6.07
CA ASP A 54 65.02 -12.57 -7.14
C ASP A 54 66.01 -11.88 -8.10
N GLY A 55 66.27 -10.59 -7.91
CA GLY A 55 67.16 -9.81 -8.77
C GLY A 55 66.52 -9.24 -10.03
N ILE A 56 65.24 -9.56 -10.30
CA ILE A 56 64.61 -9.32 -11.61
C ILE A 56 63.27 -8.59 -11.47
N ASN A 57 62.35 -9.13 -10.65
CA ASN A 57 60.96 -8.67 -10.59
C ASN A 57 60.76 -7.56 -9.54
N SER A 58 59.64 -6.83 -9.60
CA SER A 58 59.30 -5.81 -8.58
C SER A 58 59.05 -6.43 -7.19
N LEU A 59 58.98 -5.59 -6.15
CA LEU A 59 58.64 -6.05 -4.80
C LEU A 59 57.27 -6.73 -4.78
N GLU A 60 56.29 -6.08 -5.42
CA GLU A 60 54.91 -6.55 -5.51
C GLU A 60 54.79 -7.83 -6.32
N GLN A 61 55.45 -7.92 -7.48
CA GLN A 61 55.42 -9.11 -8.31
C GLN A 61 56.05 -10.32 -7.61
N ASN A 62 57.15 -10.13 -6.88
CA ASN A 62 57.77 -11.19 -6.10
C ASN A 62 56.90 -11.63 -4.91
N ALA A 63 56.25 -10.70 -4.22
CA ALA A 63 55.30 -11.00 -3.16
C ALA A 63 54.11 -11.83 -3.68
N ASN A 64 53.54 -11.42 -4.81
CA ASN A 64 52.36 -12.04 -5.42
C ASN A 64 52.65 -13.41 -6.07
N ASN A 65 53.88 -13.64 -6.57
CA ASN A 65 54.22 -14.89 -7.27
C ASN A 65 54.73 -16.00 -6.35
N LYS A 66 55.32 -15.65 -5.19
CA LYS A 66 55.86 -16.64 -4.25
C LYS A 66 54.88 -17.01 -3.15
N ILE A 67 53.77 -16.29 -3.02
CA ILE A 67 52.83 -16.46 -1.93
C ILE A 67 51.39 -16.18 -2.37
N ASN A 68 50.42 -16.49 -1.51
CA ASN A 68 48.99 -16.29 -1.74
C ASN A 68 48.70 -14.87 -2.28
N ILE A 69 47.85 -14.76 -3.30
CA ILE A 69 47.45 -13.52 -4.00
C ILE A 69 46.91 -12.39 -3.09
N SER A 70 46.69 -12.68 -1.81
CA SER A 70 46.17 -11.73 -0.81
C SER A 70 47.25 -10.99 -0.03
N TRP A 71 48.55 -11.26 -0.23
CA TRP A 71 49.63 -10.65 0.56
C TRP A 71 50.30 -9.49 -0.18
N HIS A 72 50.74 -8.49 0.59
CA HIS A 72 51.34 -7.27 0.04
C HIS A 72 52.72 -7.02 0.64
N ALA A 73 53.68 -6.65 -0.22
CA ALA A 73 55.00 -6.20 0.22
C ALA A 73 54.87 -4.87 1.00
N GLN A 74 55.43 -4.80 2.20
CA GLN A 74 55.36 -3.62 3.07
C GLN A 74 56.68 -2.84 3.14
N ALA A 75 57.80 -3.54 2.95
CA ALA A 75 59.13 -2.95 2.95
C ALA A 75 60.15 -3.89 2.28
N ALA A 76 61.30 -3.34 1.90
CA ALA A 76 62.48 -4.13 1.57
C ALA A 76 63.69 -3.72 2.43
N VAL A 77 64.48 -4.69 2.85
CA VAL A 77 65.68 -4.48 3.67
C VAL A 77 66.94 -4.71 2.84
N LYS A 78 67.82 -3.71 2.83
CA LYS A 78 69.15 -3.74 2.24
C LYS A 78 70.19 -3.95 3.36
N GLY A 79 71.06 -4.95 3.23
CA GLY A 79 72.27 -5.04 4.05
C GLY A 79 73.36 -4.08 3.52
N GLN A 80 73.96 -3.25 4.37
CA GLN A 80 75.07 -2.37 3.98
C GLN A 80 76.32 -2.73 4.76
N TYR A 81 77.33 -3.33 4.10
CA TYR A 81 78.74 -2.89 4.11
C TYR A 81 79.55 -3.77 3.15
N PHE A 82 80.27 -3.12 2.22
CA PHE A 82 81.19 -3.75 1.29
C PHE A 82 82.48 -4.15 2.03
N ASN A 83 82.92 -5.40 1.85
CA ASN A 83 84.24 -5.96 2.22
C ASN A 83 84.44 -6.57 3.62
N GLN A 84 83.40 -6.83 4.41
CA GLN A 84 83.49 -7.81 5.49
C GLN A 84 82.82 -9.11 5.09
N SER A 85 83.48 -10.25 5.34
CA SER A 85 82.84 -11.55 5.29
C SER A 85 81.69 -11.55 6.30
N PHE A 86 80.50 -11.92 5.82
CA PHE A 86 79.32 -12.02 6.65
C PHE A 86 79.55 -13.06 7.76
N ASP A 87 79.46 -12.65 9.02
CA ASP A 87 79.88 -13.42 10.21
C ASP A 87 78.70 -13.96 11.04
N ASP A 88 77.48 -13.96 10.48
CA ASP A 88 76.24 -14.37 11.16
C ASP A 88 75.87 -13.50 12.40
N SER A 89 76.37 -12.26 12.53
CA SER A 89 76.04 -11.36 13.65
C SER A 89 74.77 -10.48 13.48
N ASN A 90 74.37 -9.75 14.54
CA ASN A 90 73.14 -8.94 14.64
C ASN A 90 73.16 -7.69 13.72
N PHE A 91 72.21 -7.61 12.79
CA PHE A 91 72.14 -6.60 11.71
C PHE A 91 71.50 -5.25 12.07
N THR A 92 70.93 -5.09 13.27
CA THR A 92 70.08 -3.93 13.59
C THR A 92 70.74 -2.55 13.41
N GLY A 93 72.07 -2.46 13.39
CA GLY A 93 72.83 -1.23 13.13
C GLY A 93 73.25 -0.96 11.68
N TYR A 94 73.05 -1.91 10.74
CA TYR A 94 73.72 -1.90 9.42
C TYR A 94 72.78 -2.12 8.23
N SER A 95 71.46 -2.05 8.44
CA SER A 95 70.46 -2.21 7.39
C SER A 95 69.78 -0.90 6.99
N SER A 96 69.51 -0.71 5.70
CA SER A 96 68.59 0.34 5.23
C SER A 96 67.23 -0.29 4.92
N VAL A 97 66.15 0.33 5.38
CA VAL A 97 64.79 -0.11 5.05
C VAL A 97 64.15 0.87 4.09
N VAL A 98 63.68 0.36 2.96
CA VAL A 98 62.90 1.11 1.98
C VAL A 98 61.45 0.66 2.05
N THR A 99 60.51 1.60 1.99
CA THR A 99 59.08 1.30 2.18
C THR A 99 58.25 1.56 0.92
N SER A 100 58.89 1.90 -0.19
CA SER A 100 58.24 2.11 -1.48
C SER A 100 59.02 1.43 -2.61
N GLN A 101 58.31 1.08 -3.68
CA GLN A 101 58.89 0.51 -4.90
C GLN A 101 59.85 1.51 -5.56
N GLU A 102 59.53 2.80 -5.54
CA GLU A 102 60.36 3.87 -6.13
C GLU A 102 61.73 3.98 -5.43
N GLU A 103 61.74 4.00 -4.10
CA GLU A 103 62.98 4.07 -3.33
C GLU A 103 63.80 2.79 -3.48
N PHE A 104 63.13 1.63 -3.51
CA PHE A 104 63.77 0.36 -3.82
C PHE A 104 64.43 0.39 -5.20
N ASP A 105 63.73 0.83 -6.23
CA ASP A 105 64.24 0.88 -7.61
C ASP A 105 65.47 1.77 -7.76
N LYS A 106 65.57 2.84 -6.95
CA LYS A 106 66.75 3.71 -6.91
C LYS A 106 68.02 2.99 -6.45
N TYR A 107 67.88 2.04 -5.52
CA TYR A 107 69.02 1.39 -4.88
C TYR A 107 69.21 -0.07 -5.29
N LYS A 108 68.22 -0.70 -5.95
CA LYS A 108 68.20 -2.15 -6.19
C LYS A 108 69.42 -2.66 -6.95
N SER A 109 69.94 -1.87 -7.88
CA SER A 109 71.13 -2.17 -8.68
C SER A 109 72.45 -2.13 -7.90
N THR A 110 72.47 -1.45 -6.75
CA THR A 110 73.66 -1.29 -5.90
C THR A 110 73.61 -2.12 -4.61
N GLY A 111 72.47 -2.74 -4.33
CA GLY A 111 72.30 -3.63 -3.19
C GLY A 111 72.78 -5.03 -3.54
N THR A 112 73.58 -5.61 -2.65
CA THR A 112 74.11 -6.97 -2.82
C THR A 112 73.11 -8.03 -2.36
N GLN A 113 72.19 -7.69 -1.45
CA GLN A 113 71.10 -8.55 -0.97
C GLN A 113 69.88 -7.72 -0.58
N TRP A 114 68.71 -8.16 -1.02
CA TRP A 114 67.42 -7.52 -0.73
C TRP A 114 66.44 -8.54 -0.17
N TRP A 115 65.80 -8.18 0.93
CA TRP A 115 64.77 -8.97 1.59
C TRP A 115 63.45 -8.25 1.49
N ILE A 116 62.44 -8.87 0.89
CA ILE A 116 61.09 -8.33 0.82
C ILE A 116 60.32 -8.84 2.03
N ILE A 117 59.76 -7.91 2.79
CA ILE A 117 58.93 -8.19 3.94
C ILE A 117 57.47 -8.08 3.52
N CYS A 118 56.75 -9.19 3.58
CA CYS A 118 55.34 -9.29 3.28
C CYS A 118 54.54 -9.43 4.57
N SER A 119 53.43 -8.69 4.66
CA SER A 119 52.43 -8.93 5.69
C SER A 119 51.41 -9.95 5.19
N THR A 120 50.97 -10.83 6.10
CA THR A 120 49.81 -11.71 5.87
C THR A 120 48.48 -10.99 6.01
N LEU A 121 48.48 -9.72 6.43
CA LEU A 121 47.28 -8.91 6.45
C LEU A 121 46.79 -8.74 5.00
N PRO A 122 45.52 -9.06 4.70
CA PRO A 122 44.96 -8.72 3.41
C PRO A 122 45.10 -7.22 3.16
N SER A 123 45.19 -6.83 1.88
CA SER A 123 45.03 -5.42 1.53
C SER A 123 43.79 -4.87 2.24
N TYR A 124 43.87 -3.64 2.73
CA TYR A 124 42.68 -2.87 3.10
C TYR A 124 41.84 -2.60 1.83
N SER A 125 41.35 -3.62 1.12
CA SER A 125 40.24 -3.43 0.19
C SER A 125 38.99 -3.33 1.05
N SER A 126 38.70 -2.12 1.47
CA SER A 126 37.49 -1.66 2.18
C SER A 126 36.17 -1.95 1.44
N SER A 127 36.18 -2.75 0.38
CA SER A 127 35.03 -2.96 -0.48
C SER A 127 34.18 -4.15 -0.05
N ILE A 128 34.78 -5.26 0.41
CA ILE A 128 34.03 -6.48 0.78
C ILE A 128 34.77 -7.22 1.91
N SER A 129 34.11 -7.40 3.06
CA SER A 129 34.56 -8.27 4.14
C SER A 129 33.69 -9.51 4.23
N SER A 130 34.24 -10.63 4.69
CA SER A 130 33.46 -11.81 5.07
C SER A 130 33.78 -12.21 6.50
N LYS A 131 32.73 -12.44 7.31
CA LYS A 131 32.86 -12.87 8.71
C LYS A 131 31.80 -13.94 8.99
N ASN A 132 32.22 -15.16 9.30
CA ASN A 132 31.33 -16.29 9.59
C ASN A 132 30.28 -16.58 8.49
N GLY A 133 30.63 -16.27 7.23
CA GLY A 133 29.76 -16.40 6.06
C GLY A 133 28.86 -15.18 5.78
N ASN A 134 28.86 -14.15 6.64
CA ASN A 134 28.20 -12.88 6.35
C ASN A 134 29.11 -12.01 5.48
N ILE A 135 28.52 -11.26 4.56
CA ILE A 135 29.23 -10.35 3.65
C ILE A 135 28.94 -8.92 4.08
N GLY A 136 29.98 -8.14 4.36
CA GLY A 136 29.89 -6.72 4.66
C GLY A 136 30.49 -5.88 3.55
N ILE A 137 29.72 -4.95 3.00
CA ILE A 137 30.18 -3.92 2.06
C ILE A 137 30.17 -2.61 2.83
N GLY A 138 31.35 -2.01 3.07
CA GLY A 138 31.49 -0.81 3.91
C GLY A 138 31.45 -1.04 5.42
N THR A 139 31.45 -2.30 5.88
CA THR A 139 31.60 -2.70 7.29
C THR A 139 32.44 -3.96 7.43
N LEU A 140 33.21 -4.08 8.52
CA LEU A 140 33.95 -5.29 8.91
C LEU A 140 33.18 -6.19 9.88
N ASN A 141 32.07 -5.69 10.43
CA ASN A 141 31.23 -6.41 11.38
C ASN A 141 29.78 -6.33 10.89
N PRO A 142 29.39 -7.20 9.94
CA PRO A 142 28.00 -7.28 9.52
C PRO A 142 27.07 -7.55 10.70
N GLU A 143 26.00 -6.77 10.84
CA GLU A 143 24.98 -6.93 11.88
C GLU A 143 24.25 -8.27 11.71
N ASN A 144 24.12 -9.01 12.82
CA ASN A 144 23.43 -10.32 12.85
C ASN A 144 22.96 -10.66 14.27
N SER A 145 22.36 -9.69 14.96
CA SER A 145 21.95 -9.83 16.36
C SER A 145 20.76 -10.78 16.56
N GLU A 146 19.98 -11.02 15.51
CA GLU A 146 18.79 -11.89 15.51
C GLU A 146 19.08 -13.35 15.07
N SER A 147 20.36 -13.73 14.94
CA SER A 147 20.78 -15.11 14.62
C SER A 147 20.31 -15.63 13.24
N TRP A 148 20.32 -14.76 12.23
CA TRP A 148 20.10 -15.17 10.85
C TRP A 148 21.27 -16.05 10.35
N ASP A 149 20.98 -17.03 9.49
CA ASP A 149 22.00 -17.97 8.98
C ASP A 149 23.13 -17.26 8.24
N LYS A 150 22.79 -16.27 7.40
CA LYS A 150 23.73 -15.44 6.62
C LYS A 150 23.15 -14.04 6.43
N VAL A 151 24.01 -13.03 6.42
CA VAL A 151 23.65 -11.62 6.19
C VAL A 151 24.51 -11.01 5.08
N LEU A 152 23.89 -10.19 4.22
CA LEU A 152 24.56 -9.23 3.35
C LEU A 152 24.25 -7.82 3.85
N GLU A 153 25.22 -7.13 4.43
CA GLU A 153 25.08 -5.74 4.86
C GLU A 153 25.81 -4.80 3.90
N VAL A 154 25.10 -3.76 3.42
CA VAL A 154 25.71 -2.66 2.68
C VAL A 154 25.59 -1.39 3.51
N LYS A 155 26.70 -0.97 4.12
CA LYS A 155 26.78 0.17 5.03
C LYS A 155 27.51 1.33 4.37
N GLY A 156 26.88 2.50 4.38
CA GLY A 156 27.50 3.76 3.98
C GLY A 156 27.26 4.82 5.06
N ASN A 157 28.15 5.81 5.12
CA ASN A 157 28.08 6.86 6.15
C ASN A 157 26.99 7.93 5.88
N ILE A 158 26.45 7.99 4.66
CA ILE A 158 25.43 8.97 4.23
C ILE A 158 24.32 8.27 3.42
N HIS A 159 24.72 7.33 2.58
CA HIS A 159 23.86 6.59 1.66
C HIS A 159 24.46 5.21 1.37
N SER A 160 23.61 4.21 1.17
CA SER A 160 24.01 2.87 0.74
C SER A 160 23.06 2.35 -0.34
N LYS A 161 23.57 1.48 -1.24
CA LYS A 161 22.79 0.97 -2.36
C LYS A 161 23.10 -0.45 -2.80
N ILE A 162 22.05 -1.20 -3.13
CA ILE A 162 22.10 -2.40 -3.98
C ILE A 162 21.36 -2.05 -5.27
N ILE A 163 22.03 -2.15 -6.41
CA ILE A 163 21.46 -1.83 -7.72
C ILE A 163 21.67 -2.98 -8.69
N THR A 164 20.67 -3.20 -9.54
CA THR A 164 20.82 -3.97 -10.77
C THR A 164 20.44 -3.08 -11.95
N SER A 165 21.24 -3.15 -13.00
CA SER A 165 21.02 -2.38 -14.21
C SER A 165 21.16 -3.29 -15.42
N SER A 166 20.27 -3.11 -16.39
CA SER A 166 20.33 -3.77 -17.69
C SER A 166 19.93 -2.77 -18.76
N ALA A 167 20.82 -2.47 -19.71
CA ALA A 167 20.62 -1.47 -20.75
C ALA A 167 20.08 -0.13 -20.20
N ASN A 168 18.77 0.09 -20.28
CA ASN A 168 18.05 1.31 -19.90
C ASN A 168 17.21 1.19 -18.60
N ILE A 169 17.28 0.06 -17.90
CA ILE A 169 16.53 -0.17 -16.66
C ILE A 169 17.51 -0.17 -15.49
N THR A 170 17.20 0.59 -14.44
CA THR A 170 17.90 0.50 -13.16
C THR A 170 16.87 0.37 -12.04
N THR A 171 17.05 -0.67 -11.22
CA THR A 171 16.21 -0.97 -10.06
C THR A 171 17.09 -1.30 -8.87
N GLY A 172 16.58 -1.13 -7.66
CA GLY A 172 17.39 -1.38 -6.47
C GLY A 172 16.70 -1.10 -5.15
N ILE A 173 17.51 -1.19 -4.10
CA ILE A 173 17.16 -0.88 -2.71
C ILE A 173 18.23 0.06 -2.15
N TRP A 174 17.81 1.15 -1.52
CA TRP A 174 18.66 2.27 -1.10
C TRP A 174 18.28 2.78 0.28
N SER A 175 19.21 3.48 0.94
CA SER A 175 18.94 4.26 2.14
C SER A 175 19.47 5.69 2.00
N HIS A 176 18.80 6.66 2.61
CA HIS A 176 19.21 8.06 2.58
C HIS A 176 18.98 8.77 3.92
N GLU A 177 20.01 9.46 4.42
CA GLU A 177 19.94 10.23 5.66
C GLU A 177 19.43 11.68 5.47
N VAL A 178 19.29 12.16 4.23
CA VAL A 178 18.81 13.54 3.92
C VAL A 178 17.62 13.58 2.93
N GLY A 179 16.97 12.45 2.68
CA GLY A 179 15.87 12.32 1.69
C GLY A 179 16.35 12.28 0.22
N TYR A 180 15.59 11.66 -0.68
CA TYR A 180 15.99 11.42 -2.09
C TYR A 180 14.81 11.64 -3.03
N HIS A 181 14.91 12.59 -3.96
CA HIS A 181 13.85 12.91 -4.94
C HIS A 181 12.45 12.99 -4.30
N ASP A 182 12.27 13.92 -3.36
CA ASP A 182 11.05 14.14 -2.57
C ASP A 182 10.64 13.00 -1.62
N SER A 183 11.38 11.88 -1.61
CA SER A 183 11.20 10.85 -0.62
C SER A 183 11.78 11.28 0.74
N PRO A 184 11.08 11.02 1.87
CA PRO A 184 11.60 11.29 3.19
C PRO A 184 12.88 10.48 3.50
N ILE A 185 13.57 10.87 4.58
CA ILE A 185 14.70 10.12 5.15
C ILE A 185 14.26 8.67 5.42
N GLY A 186 15.01 7.69 4.92
CA GLY A 186 14.68 6.27 5.12
C GLY A 186 15.13 5.33 4.00
N GLY A 187 14.57 4.12 4.04
CA GLY A 187 14.78 3.08 3.03
C GLY A 187 13.86 3.23 1.82
N LEU A 188 14.39 2.91 0.64
CA LEU A 188 13.74 3.07 -0.65
C LEU A 188 13.89 1.79 -1.46
N ALA A 189 12.88 1.43 -2.24
CA ALA A 189 12.96 0.38 -3.24
C ALA A 189 12.15 0.80 -4.46
N GLY A 190 12.69 0.60 -5.66
CA GLY A 190 12.01 1.05 -6.87
C GLY A 190 12.90 1.05 -8.10
N THR A 191 12.41 1.67 -9.16
CA THR A 191 13.15 1.96 -10.40
C THR A 191 13.59 3.42 -10.41
N SER A 192 14.78 3.70 -10.93
CA SER A 192 15.27 5.08 -11.15
C SER A 192 15.09 5.54 -12.61
N THR A 193 14.38 4.75 -13.41
CA THR A 193 14.08 5.01 -14.81
C THR A 193 12.57 4.91 -15.03
N ASN A 194 12.06 5.40 -16.15
CA ASN A 194 10.62 5.44 -16.46
C ASN A 194 10.05 4.04 -16.80
N HIS A 195 10.09 3.13 -15.83
CA HIS A 195 9.69 1.74 -15.95
C HIS A 195 8.97 1.29 -14.67
N PRO A 196 8.04 0.33 -14.78
CA PRO A 196 7.31 -0.17 -13.63
C PRO A 196 8.20 -0.90 -12.63
N TYR A 197 7.83 -0.82 -11.35
CA TYR A 197 8.39 -1.64 -10.28
C TYR A 197 7.37 -2.71 -9.88
N SER A 198 7.75 -3.99 -9.86
CA SER A 198 6.82 -5.11 -9.62
C SER A 198 7.29 -6.05 -8.53
N LEU A 199 6.34 -6.49 -7.70
CA LEU A 199 6.50 -7.61 -6.78
C LEU A 199 6.04 -8.88 -7.48
N ILE A 200 6.94 -9.85 -7.59
CA ILE A 200 6.77 -11.04 -8.43
C ILE A 200 6.74 -12.29 -7.56
N THR A 201 5.74 -13.16 -7.77
CA THR A 201 5.74 -14.53 -7.27
C THR A 201 5.43 -15.49 -8.42
N ASN A 202 6.04 -16.68 -8.39
CA ASN A 202 5.92 -17.68 -9.47
C ASN A 202 6.19 -17.09 -10.87
N LYS A 203 7.18 -16.20 -10.98
CA LYS A 203 7.58 -15.52 -12.23
C LYS A 203 6.50 -14.63 -12.87
N THR A 204 5.47 -14.23 -12.11
CA THR A 204 4.42 -13.31 -12.58
C THR A 204 4.27 -12.12 -11.63
N PRO A 205 4.08 -10.88 -12.14
CA PRO A 205 3.76 -9.72 -11.30
C PRO A 205 2.46 -9.94 -10.54
N LYS A 206 2.47 -9.68 -9.23
CA LYS A 206 1.29 -9.70 -8.36
C LYS A 206 0.86 -8.30 -7.94
N MET A 207 1.83 -7.42 -7.76
CA MET A 207 1.63 -5.99 -7.55
C MET A 207 2.61 -5.23 -8.43
N THR A 208 2.14 -4.19 -9.09
CA THR A 208 2.94 -3.34 -9.98
C THR A 208 2.65 -1.88 -9.67
N ILE A 209 3.70 -1.09 -9.49
CA ILE A 209 3.65 0.37 -9.56
C ILE A 209 4.07 0.73 -10.99
N SER A 210 3.15 1.31 -11.77
CA SER A 210 3.45 1.81 -13.11
C SER A 210 4.41 3.01 -13.04
N ALA A 211 5.03 3.33 -14.17
CA ALA A 211 5.98 4.44 -14.22
C ALA A 211 5.31 5.81 -13.93
N ASP A 212 4.01 5.94 -14.22
CA ASP A 212 3.20 7.11 -13.91
C ASP A 212 2.65 7.12 -12.46
N GLY A 213 3.00 6.10 -11.66
CA GLY A 213 2.66 5.98 -10.25
C GLY A 213 1.31 5.34 -9.94
N ASN A 214 0.65 4.70 -10.91
CA ASN A 214 -0.56 3.91 -10.66
C ASN A 214 -0.20 2.54 -10.09
N ILE A 215 -1.03 2.00 -9.21
CA ILE A 215 -0.80 0.71 -8.56
C ILE A 215 -1.82 -0.30 -9.07
N GLY A 216 -1.34 -1.44 -9.55
CA GLY A 216 -2.16 -2.58 -9.91
C GLY A 216 -1.85 -3.77 -9.01
N ILE A 217 -2.89 -4.42 -8.49
CA ILE A 217 -2.82 -5.73 -7.83
C ILE A 217 -3.54 -6.72 -8.74
N GLY A 218 -2.82 -7.72 -9.24
CA GLY A 218 -3.33 -8.66 -10.26
C GLY A 218 -3.38 -8.10 -11.69
N THR A 219 -2.89 -6.88 -11.92
CA THR A 219 -2.71 -6.28 -13.24
C THR A 219 -1.41 -5.48 -13.31
N THR A 220 -0.77 -5.44 -14.47
CA THR A 220 0.38 -4.56 -14.74
C THR A 220 -0.02 -3.24 -15.41
N ASN A 221 -1.25 -3.16 -15.91
CA ASN A 221 -1.81 -2.00 -16.59
C ASN A 221 -3.10 -1.58 -15.88
N PRO A 222 -3.02 -0.80 -14.79
CA PRO A 222 -4.20 -0.28 -14.11
C PRO A 222 -5.11 0.49 -15.09
N GLU A 223 -6.42 0.25 -15.05
CA GLU A 223 -7.42 0.98 -15.84
C GLU A 223 -7.38 2.47 -15.48
N ASN A 224 -7.23 3.33 -16.48
CA ASN A 224 -7.16 4.78 -16.30
C ASN A 224 -7.60 5.55 -17.57
N SER A 225 -8.64 5.06 -18.24
CA SER A 225 -9.12 5.64 -19.51
C SER A 225 -9.65 7.07 -19.37
N GLU A 226 -10.09 7.45 -18.17
CA GLU A 226 -10.56 8.80 -17.83
C GLU A 226 -9.43 9.76 -17.43
N SER A 227 -8.17 9.34 -17.49
CA SER A 227 -6.99 10.18 -17.20
C SER A 227 -6.95 10.74 -15.77
N TRP A 228 -7.29 9.92 -14.77
CA TRP A 228 -7.12 10.27 -13.36
C TRP A 228 -5.64 10.40 -13.00
N ASN A 229 -5.33 11.29 -12.05
CA ASN A 229 -3.95 11.56 -11.62
C ASN A 229 -3.24 10.34 -11.02
N LYS A 230 -3.98 9.50 -10.28
CA LYS A 230 -3.49 8.26 -9.66
C LYS A 230 -4.62 7.24 -9.56
N VAL A 231 -4.30 5.98 -9.80
CA VAL A 231 -5.21 4.83 -9.70
C VAL A 231 -4.61 3.75 -8.80
N LEU A 232 -5.46 3.12 -8.00
CA LEU A 232 -5.20 1.83 -7.36
C LEU A 232 -6.26 0.83 -7.85
N GLU A 233 -5.86 -0.18 -8.63
CA GLU A 233 -6.75 -1.23 -9.12
C GLU A 233 -6.44 -2.56 -8.45
N VAL A 234 -7.48 -3.25 -7.97
CA VAL A 234 -7.42 -4.68 -7.63
C VAL A 234 -8.17 -5.44 -8.73
N LYS A 235 -7.42 -6.15 -9.57
CA LYS A 235 -7.95 -6.91 -10.70
C LYS A 235 -7.82 -8.40 -10.45
N GLY A 236 -8.96 -9.09 -10.47
CA GLY A 236 -8.99 -10.55 -10.62
C GLY A 236 -9.69 -10.93 -11.91
N ASN A 237 -9.56 -12.20 -12.29
CA ASN A 237 -10.14 -12.68 -13.55
C ASN A 237 -11.66 -12.81 -13.48
N GLU A 238 -12.20 -13.29 -12.35
CA GLU A 238 -13.65 -13.47 -12.12
C GLU A 238 -14.16 -12.67 -10.91
N THR A 239 -13.28 -12.45 -9.94
CA THR A 239 -13.61 -11.80 -8.68
C THR A 239 -12.47 -10.91 -8.22
N SER A 240 -12.78 -9.77 -7.64
CA SER A 240 -11.79 -8.92 -6.98
C SER A 240 -12.36 -8.41 -5.66
N LYS A 241 -11.48 -8.12 -4.70
CA LYS A 241 -11.90 -7.79 -3.34
C LYS A 241 -10.86 -6.92 -2.62
N PHE A 242 -11.31 -5.77 -2.14
CA PHE A 242 -10.60 -4.95 -1.16
C PHE A 242 -11.25 -5.16 0.22
N ILE A 243 -10.45 -5.46 1.24
CA ILE A 243 -10.94 -5.81 2.58
C ILE A 243 -10.27 -4.94 3.64
N ASN A 244 -11.06 -4.43 4.58
CA ASN A 244 -10.60 -3.95 5.86
C ASN A 244 -11.23 -4.83 6.95
N SER A 245 -10.40 -5.38 7.84
CA SER A 245 -10.85 -6.29 8.88
C SER A 245 -10.18 -5.99 10.22
N THR A 246 -10.95 -6.15 11.29
CA THR A 246 -10.46 -6.26 12.67
C THR A 246 -10.60 -7.70 13.15
N SER A 247 -10.33 -7.98 14.42
CA SER A 247 -10.62 -9.30 15.01
C SER A 247 -12.11 -9.67 15.01
N MET A 248 -13.03 -8.72 14.79
CA MET A 248 -14.48 -8.94 14.89
C MET A 248 -15.28 -8.54 13.64
N ILE A 249 -14.79 -7.59 12.86
CA ILE A 249 -15.55 -6.94 11.78
C ILE A 249 -14.77 -7.06 10.49
N THR A 250 -15.44 -7.47 9.42
CA THR A 250 -14.89 -7.48 8.06
C THR A 250 -15.80 -6.69 7.13
N THR A 251 -15.24 -5.65 6.51
CA THR A 251 -15.91 -4.82 5.50
C THR A 251 -15.07 -4.74 4.23
N GLY A 252 -15.68 -4.40 3.10
CA GLY A 252 -14.95 -4.24 1.87
C GLY A 252 -15.79 -3.85 0.67
N ILE A 253 -15.11 -3.78 -0.47
CA ILE A 253 -15.67 -3.52 -1.81
C ILE A 253 -15.20 -4.65 -2.73
N TRP A 254 -16.12 -5.28 -3.46
CA TRP A 254 -15.88 -6.48 -4.25
C TRP A 254 -16.62 -6.44 -5.58
N SER A 255 -16.14 -7.19 -6.57
CA SER A 255 -16.86 -7.46 -7.81
C SER A 255 -16.94 -8.96 -8.07
N HIS A 256 -18.04 -9.41 -8.67
CA HIS A 256 -18.26 -10.82 -9.00
C HIS A 256 -19.02 -10.98 -10.32
N ASP A 257 -18.50 -11.79 -11.24
CA ASP A 257 -19.10 -12.01 -12.56
C ASP A 257 -20.41 -12.81 -12.53
N TYR A 258 -20.65 -13.58 -11.46
CA TYR A 258 -21.82 -14.44 -11.31
C TYR A 258 -22.75 -14.10 -10.12
N GLY A 259 -22.47 -13.00 -9.42
CA GLY A 259 -23.16 -12.63 -8.18
C GLY A 259 -22.68 -13.40 -6.94
N PHE A 260 -22.91 -12.81 -5.76
CA PHE A 260 -22.44 -13.34 -4.48
C PHE A 260 -23.36 -12.89 -3.34
N TYR A 261 -23.47 -13.67 -2.26
CA TYR A 261 -24.38 -13.40 -1.11
C TYR A 261 -25.84 -13.07 -1.51
N GLY A 262 -26.35 -13.72 -2.55
CA GLY A 262 -27.70 -13.46 -3.08
C GLY A 262 -27.84 -12.16 -3.88
N SER A 263 -26.78 -11.38 -4.05
CA SER A 263 -26.75 -10.23 -4.96
C SER A 263 -26.50 -10.69 -6.40
N PRO A 264 -27.05 -9.98 -7.41
CA PRO A 264 -26.72 -10.20 -8.82
C PRO A 264 -25.23 -9.98 -9.13
N ALA A 265 -24.81 -10.38 -10.33
CA ALA A 265 -23.48 -10.04 -10.85
C ALA A 265 -23.25 -8.52 -10.86
N GLY A 266 -22.06 -8.08 -10.43
CA GLY A 266 -21.72 -6.66 -10.35
C GLY A 266 -20.84 -6.28 -9.15
N GLY A 267 -20.80 -4.98 -8.86
CA GLY A 267 -20.07 -4.40 -7.74
C GLY A 267 -20.89 -4.40 -6.44
N MET A 268 -20.20 -4.64 -5.33
CA MET A 268 -20.80 -4.77 -4.01
C MET A 268 -19.95 -4.06 -2.96
N ALA A 269 -20.58 -3.50 -1.93
CA ALA A 269 -19.93 -2.96 -0.76
C ALA A 269 -20.74 -3.28 0.50
N GLY A 270 -20.08 -3.67 1.59
CA GLY A 270 -20.80 -4.01 2.82
C GLY A 270 -19.92 -4.67 3.88
N THR A 271 -20.57 -5.34 4.83
CA THR A 271 -19.96 -6.19 5.85
C THR A 271 -20.19 -7.67 5.51
N SER A 272 -19.20 -8.52 5.77
CA SER A 272 -19.37 -9.99 5.69
C SER A 272 -19.60 -10.64 7.06
N THR A 273 -19.78 -9.80 8.08
CA THR A 273 -20.07 -10.16 9.48
C THR A 273 -21.41 -9.56 9.88
N ASN A 274 -22.05 -10.05 10.94
CA ASN A 274 -23.33 -9.53 11.45
C ASN A 274 -23.19 -8.17 12.16
N HIS A 275 -22.77 -7.15 11.40
CA HIS A 275 -22.58 -5.77 11.86
C HIS A 275 -23.13 -4.79 10.82
N PRO A 276 -23.67 -3.63 11.25
CA PRO A 276 -24.19 -2.61 10.34
C PRO A 276 -23.13 -2.08 9.37
N TYR A 277 -23.59 -1.57 8.23
CA TYR A 277 -22.78 -0.82 7.27
C TYR A 277 -23.27 0.63 7.21
N SER A 278 -22.38 1.61 7.44
CA SER A 278 -22.75 3.03 7.52
C SER A 278 -21.97 3.91 6.56
N LEU A 279 -22.65 4.86 5.93
CA LEU A 279 -22.05 5.99 5.24
C LEU A 279 -21.87 7.14 6.23
N VAL A 280 -20.63 7.57 6.42
CA VAL A 280 -20.25 8.50 7.50
C VAL A 280 -19.72 9.80 6.91
N THR A 281 -20.24 10.94 7.35
CA THR A 281 -19.64 12.26 7.09
C THR A 281 -19.48 13.02 8.39
N ASN A 282 -18.40 13.79 8.50
CA ASN A 282 -18.04 14.53 9.71
C ASN A 282 -18.07 13.64 10.99
N LYS A 283 -17.53 12.42 10.89
CA LYS A 283 -17.49 11.42 11.97
C LYS A 283 -18.87 10.98 12.51
N THR A 284 -19.95 11.19 11.76
CA THR A 284 -21.31 10.77 12.14
C THR A 284 -21.98 9.93 11.04
N PRO A 285 -22.64 8.80 11.37
CA PRO A 285 -23.42 8.06 10.39
C PRO A 285 -24.56 8.93 9.83
N LYS A 286 -24.64 9.01 8.50
CA LYS A 286 -25.74 9.68 7.79
C LYS A 286 -26.74 8.70 7.21
N MET A 287 -26.25 7.55 6.76
CA MET A 287 -27.05 6.41 6.34
C MET A 287 -26.50 5.15 7.00
N THR A 288 -27.36 4.27 7.47
CA THR A 288 -26.99 2.97 8.06
C THR A 288 -27.87 1.88 7.49
N ILE A 289 -27.26 0.80 7.03
CA ILE A 289 -27.93 -0.47 6.76
C ILE A 289 -27.72 -1.33 8.00
N ALA A 290 -28.80 -1.58 8.74
CA ALA A 290 -28.80 -2.44 9.92
C ALA A 290 -28.67 -3.92 9.53
N THR A 291 -28.37 -4.77 10.51
CA THR A 291 -28.14 -6.21 10.29
C THR A 291 -29.36 -6.99 9.81
N ASP A 292 -30.55 -6.46 10.05
CA ASP A 292 -31.84 -6.97 9.56
C ASP A 292 -32.21 -6.45 8.15
N GLY A 293 -31.31 -5.69 7.53
CA GLY A 293 -31.46 -5.11 6.21
C GLY A 293 -32.27 -3.81 6.17
N ASN A 294 -32.65 -3.25 7.32
CA ASN A 294 -33.36 -1.97 7.37
C ASN A 294 -32.40 -0.80 7.10
N VAL A 295 -32.88 0.20 6.36
CA VAL A 295 -32.09 1.39 6.00
C VAL A 295 -32.57 2.58 6.82
N GLY A 296 -31.65 3.17 7.60
CA GLY A 296 -31.88 4.43 8.31
C GLY A 296 -31.15 5.58 7.63
N ILE A 297 -31.86 6.69 7.39
CA ILE A 297 -31.29 7.99 6.97
C ILE A 297 -31.49 8.98 8.13
N GLY A 298 -30.39 9.51 8.69
CA GLY A 298 -30.44 10.36 9.89
C GLY A 298 -30.75 9.60 11.20
N THR A 299 -30.78 8.26 11.16
CA THR A 299 -30.92 7.37 12.31
C THR A 299 -30.07 6.12 12.13
N THR A 300 -29.56 5.55 13.22
CA THR A 300 -28.80 4.28 13.22
C THR A 300 -29.63 3.09 13.72
N ASN A 301 -30.87 3.32 14.15
CA ASN A 301 -31.78 2.29 14.66
C ASN A 301 -33.12 2.31 13.89
N PRO A 302 -33.10 2.03 12.58
CA PRO A 302 -34.32 2.00 11.78
C PRO A 302 -35.27 0.89 12.27
N GLN A 303 -36.54 1.24 12.46
CA GLN A 303 -37.62 0.34 12.87
C GLN A 303 -38.43 -0.18 11.67
N ASN A 304 -38.36 0.48 10.52
CA ASN A 304 -38.95 0.03 9.26
C ASN A 304 -37.88 -0.25 8.20
N LYS A 305 -38.27 -0.84 7.07
CA LYS A 305 -37.37 -1.11 5.93
C LYS A 305 -36.64 0.15 5.45
N LEU A 306 -37.31 1.29 5.52
CA LEU A 306 -36.73 2.61 5.34
C LEU A 306 -37.26 3.55 6.43
N ASP A 307 -36.37 4.05 7.28
CA ASP A 307 -36.65 5.14 8.23
C ASP A 307 -35.86 6.38 7.85
N VAL A 308 -36.54 7.52 7.76
CA VAL A 308 -35.92 8.82 7.52
C VAL A 308 -36.23 9.74 8.70
N ASN A 309 -35.21 10.09 9.48
CA ASN A 309 -35.31 11.09 10.53
C ASN A 309 -35.11 12.49 9.92
N GLY A 310 -36.13 12.96 9.19
CA GLY A 310 -36.10 14.24 8.48
C GLY A 310 -37.17 14.33 7.39
N THR A 311 -37.05 15.34 6.53
CA THR A 311 -37.98 15.57 5.42
C THR A 311 -37.58 14.79 4.18
N VAL A 312 -38.56 14.12 3.55
CA VAL A 312 -38.43 13.56 2.20
C VAL A 312 -39.00 14.56 1.20
N HIS A 313 -38.15 15.13 0.34
CA HIS A 313 -38.59 15.98 -0.77
C HIS A 313 -38.53 15.18 -2.06
N ALA A 314 -39.71 14.89 -2.64
CA ALA A 314 -39.85 14.10 -3.86
C ALA A 314 -40.72 14.87 -4.87
N LYS A 315 -40.45 14.65 -6.17
CA LYS A 315 -41.32 15.14 -7.24
C LYS A 315 -42.62 14.36 -7.32
N GLU A 316 -42.57 13.05 -7.02
CA GLU A 316 -43.71 12.14 -7.07
C GLU A 316 -43.49 11.01 -6.04
N VAL A 317 -44.58 10.57 -5.41
CA VAL A 317 -44.61 9.38 -4.54
C VAL A 317 -45.75 8.50 -5.02
N LYS A 318 -45.43 7.34 -5.58
CA LYS A 318 -46.41 6.31 -5.94
C LYS A 318 -46.57 5.35 -4.77
N VAL A 319 -47.79 5.22 -4.25
CA VAL A 319 -48.13 4.31 -3.16
C VAL A 319 -48.96 3.18 -3.73
N ASP A 320 -48.48 1.94 -3.58
CA ASP A 320 -49.26 0.76 -3.95
C ASP A 320 -50.29 0.50 -2.85
N MET A 321 -51.57 0.60 -3.21
CA MET A 321 -52.69 0.49 -2.27
C MET A 321 -53.51 -0.78 -2.53
N THR A 322 -53.96 -1.43 -1.45
CA THR A 322 -54.89 -2.57 -1.52
C THR A 322 -56.29 -2.13 -1.08
N GLY A 323 -57.28 -2.25 -1.96
CA GLY A 323 -58.67 -1.88 -1.70
C GLY A 323 -58.90 -0.37 -1.76
N TRP A 324 -59.46 0.08 -2.89
CA TRP A 324 -59.81 1.47 -3.17
C TRP A 324 -61.19 1.83 -2.58
N ALA A 325 -61.47 3.13 -2.38
CA ALA A 325 -62.62 3.59 -1.60
C ALA A 325 -64.00 3.49 -2.29
N ASP A 326 -64.09 2.98 -3.53
CA ASP A 326 -65.33 2.98 -4.34
C ASP A 326 -66.52 2.22 -3.71
N PHE A 327 -66.31 1.50 -2.61
CA PHE A 327 -67.34 0.74 -1.90
C PHE A 327 -68.46 1.62 -1.33
N VAL A 328 -68.25 2.94 -1.17
CA VAL A 328 -69.29 3.88 -0.69
C VAL A 328 -70.50 3.92 -1.63
N PHE A 329 -70.31 3.60 -2.91
CA PHE A 329 -71.38 3.57 -3.90
C PHE A 329 -72.04 2.20 -4.06
N GLU A 330 -71.65 1.20 -3.28
CA GLU A 330 -72.28 -0.12 -3.29
C GLU A 330 -73.68 -0.07 -2.66
N LYS A 331 -74.59 -0.94 -3.13
CA LYS A 331 -76.02 -0.88 -2.74
C LYS A 331 -76.27 -1.19 -1.27
N ASP A 332 -75.39 -1.95 -0.66
CA ASP A 332 -75.44 -2.39 0.73
C ASP A 332 -74.63 -1.49 1.66
N TYR A 333 -73.94 -0.47 1.12
CA TYR A 333 -73.25 0.52 1.93
C TYR A 333 -74.24 1.28 2.81
N GLN A 334 -74.06 1.16 4.13
CA GLN A 334 -74.87 1.85 5.11
C GLN A 334 -74.27 3.25 5.34
N LEU A 335 -74.77 4.23 4.59
CA LEU A 335 -74.42 5.63 4.80
C LEU A 335 -74.93 6.05 6.19
N PRO A 336 -74.06 6.52 7.11
CA PRO A 336 -74.50 7.07 8.38
C PRO A 336 -75.50 8.21 8.18
N THR A 337 -76.39 8.44 9.12
CA THR A 337 -77.23 9.65 9.09
C THR A 337 -76.43 10.86 9.56
N LEU A 338 -76.81 12.07 9.14
CA LEU A 338 -76.13 13.29 9.61
C LEU A 338 -76.27 13.48 11.13
N ASP A 339 -77.37 13.02 11.74
CA ASP A 339 -77.55 13.03 13.19
C ASP A 339 -76.55 12.10 13.90
N GLU A 340 -76.30 10.90 13.35
CA GLU A 340 -75.28 9.97 13.87
C GLU A 340 -73.87 10.55 13.71
N VAL A 341 -73.58 11.20 12.58
CA VAL A 341 -72.30 11.87 12.34
C VAL A 341 -72.11 13.03 13.30
N GLU A 342 -73.13 13.86 13.53
CA GLU A 342 -73.11 14.97 14.48
C GLU A 342 -72.85 14.46 15.90
N GLN A 343 -73.59 13.42 16.33
CA GLN A 343 -73.39 12.80 17.63
C GLN A 343 -71.96 12.28 17.79
N HIS A 344 -71.42 11.62 16.76
CA HIS A 344 -70.04 11.14 16.80
C HIS A 344 -69.03 12.28 16.94
N ILE A 345 -69.22 13.39 16.21
CA ILE A 345 -68.34 14.56 16.32
C ILE A 345 -68.45 15.19 17.72
N HIS A 346 -69.64 15.31 18.29
CA HIS A 346 -69.82 15.81 19.65
C HIS A 346 -69.15 14.92 20.71
N GLU A 347 -69.22 13.60 20.54
CA GLU A 347 -68.63 12.64 21.48
C GLU A 347 -67.11 12.46 21.32
N LYS A 348 -66.60 12.50 20.08
CA LYS A 348 -65.22 12.11 19.75
C LYS A 348 -64.34 13.26 19.26
N GLY A 349 -64.93 14.35 18.77
CA GLY A 349 -64.22 15.52 18.28
C GLY A 349 -63.58 15.37 16.89
N HIS A 350 -63.94 14.32 16.14
CA HIS A 350 -63.47 14.08 14.78
C HIS A 350 -64.51 13.31 13.97
N LEU A 351 -64.31 13.17 12.66
CA LEU A 351 -65.20 12.39 11.78
C LEU A 351 -65.08 10.88 12.05
N PRO A 352 -66.15 10.10 11.80
CA PRO A 352 -66.09 8.64 11.87
C PRO A 352 -64.97 8.07 10.97
N ASN A 353 -64.23 7.08 11.48
CA ASN A 353 -63.10 6.39 10.82
C ASN A 353 -61.85 7.26 10.54
N ILE A 354 -61.88 8.56 10.85
CA ILE A 354 -60.68 9.41 10.77
C ILE A 354 -59.94 9.32 12.12
N PRO A 355 -58.64 9.01 12.12
CA PRO A 355 -57.89 8.90 13.37
C PRO A 355 -57.80 10.26 14.08
N ASN A 356 -57.76 10.22 15.41
CA ASN A 356 -57.64 11.43 16.22
C ASN A 356 -56.18 11.92 16.29
N THR A 357 -55.99 13.15 16.79
CA THR A 357 -54.65 13.77 16.90
C THR A 357 -53.67 12.94 17.71
N LYS A 358 -54.12 12.26 18.77
CA LYS A 358 -53.25 11.46 19.62
C LYS A 358 -52.72 10.24 18.86
N GLU A 359 -53.60 9.53 18.15
CA GLU A 359 -53.24 8.37 17.31
C GLU A 359 -52.25 8.74 16.21
N VAL A 360 -52.49 9.86 15.51
CA VAL A 360 -51.60 10.34 14.43
C VAL A 360 -50.24 10.80 14.98
N THR A 361 -50.22 11.43 16.16
CA THR A 361 -48.95 11.89 16.76
C THR A 361 -48.10 10.72 17.26
N GLU A 362 -48.74 9.67 17.80
CA GLU A 362 -48.04 8.50 18.34
C GLU A 362 -47.57 7.54 17.24
N ASN A 363 -48.41 7.27 16.24
CA ASN A 363 -48.16 6.21 15.25
C ASN A 363 -47.85 6.73 13.84
N GLY A 364 -47.97 8.04 13.61
CA GLY A 364 -47.97 8.60 12.27
C GLY A 364 -49.25 8.27 11.49
N ILE A 365 -49.27 8.61 10.21
CA ILE A 365 -50.36 8.24 9.30
C ILE A 365 -49.79 7.73 7.98
N SER A 366 -50.34 6.62 7.48
CA SER A 366 -50.00 6.11 6.15
C SER A 366 -50.58 7.04 5.09
N LEU A 367 -49.73 7.48 4.14
CA LEU A 367 -50.15 8.37 3.05
C LEU A 367 -51.28 7.74 2.22
N GLY A 368 -51.19 6.44 1.92
CA GLY A 368 -52.21 5.71 1.18
C GLY A 368 -53.54 5.66 1.95
N GLU A 369 -53.51 5.16 3.19
CA GLU A 369 -54.72 5.07 4.02
C GLU A 369 -55.37 6.45 4.24
N SER A 370 -54.56 7.49 4.47
CA SER A 370 -55.06 8.87 4.59
C SER A 370 -55.81 9.32 3.33
N GLN A 371 -55.26 9.02 2.14
CA GLN A 371 -55.88 9.39 0.87
C GLN A 371 -57.18 8.61 0.62
N LYS A 372 -57.21 7.32 0.99
CA LYS A 372 -58.41 6.47 0.90
C LYS A 372 -59.52 6.96 1.84
N LEU A 373 -59.20 7.23 3.10
CA LEU A 373 -60.16 7.75 4.06
C LEU A 373 -60.69 9.12 3.63
N LEU A 374 -59.84 10.00 3.11
CA LEU A 374 -60.26 11.27 2.55
C LEU A 374 -61.23 11.09 1.38
N LEU A 375 -60.92 10.18 0.44
CA LEU A 375 -61.81 9.88 -0.68
C LEU A 375 -63.15 9.33 -0.21
N GLN A 376 -63.16 8.38 0.73
CA GLN A 376 -64.39 7.86 1.34
C GLN A 376 -65.27 9.00 1.89
N LYS A 377 -64.67 9.98 2.58
CA LYS A 377 -65.44 11.13 3.11
C LYS A 377 -65.95 12.08 2.04
N ILE A 378 -65.22 12.24 0.93
CA ILE A 378 -65.70 12.99 -0.23
C ILE A 378 -66.91 12.29 -0.87
N GLU A 379 -66.88 10.96 -0.96
CA GLU A 379 -67.99 10.18 -1.53
C GLU A 379 -69.23 10.18 -0.63
N GLU A 380 -69.06 9.98 0.68
CA GLU A 380 -70.14 10.11 1.68
C GLU A 380 -70.78 11.51 1.60
N LEU A 381 -69.95 12.57 1.57
CA LEU A 381 -70.41 13.95 1.41
C LEU A 381 -71.17 14.17 0.09
N THR A 382 -70.74 13.51 -0.97
CA THR A 382 -71.40 13.57 -2.27
C THR A 382 -72.80 12.94 -2.20
N LEU A 383 -72.97 11.82 -1.49
CA LEU A 383 -74.29 11.20 -1.28
C LEU A 383 -75.23 12.11 -0.49
N TYR A 384 -74.77 12.69 0.63
CA TYR A 384 -75.58 13.67 1.38
C TYR A 384 -75.96 14.87 0.50
N SER A 385 -75.05 15.37 -0.33
CA SER A 385 -75.34 16.50 -1.22
C SER A 385 -76.36 16.14 -2.31
N ILE A 386 -76.36 14.89 -2.80
CA ILE A 386 -77.37 14.41 -3.75
C ILE A 386 -78.75 14.35 -3.07
N GLU A 387 -78.81 13.82 -1.84
CA GLU A 387 -80.04 13.77 -1.05
C GLU A 387 -80.58 15.17 -0.75
N GLN A 388 -79.72 16.08 -0.27
CA GLN A 388 -80.08 17.47 -0.01
C GLN A 388 -80.63 18.17 -1.27
N ASN A 389 -80.05 17.91 -2.44
CA ASN A 389 -80.55 18.48 -3.70
C ASN A 389 -81.94 17.93 -4.08
N LYS A 390 -82.22 16.65 -3.79
CA LYS A 390 -83.57 16.09 -3.99
C LYS A 390 -84.58 16.79 -3.07
N LEU A 391 -84.26 16.90 -1.78
CA LEU A 391 -85.11 17.59 -0.81
C LEU A 391 -85.35 19.06 -1.19
N ASN A 392 -84.32 19.76 -1.66
CA ASN A 392 -84.47 21.16 -2.11
C ASN A 392 -85.40 21.28 -3.33
N LYS A 393 -85.37 20.33 -4.26
CA LYS A 393 -86.28 20.30 -5.41
C LYS A 393 -87.72 20.03 -4.97
N GLU A 394 -87.92 19.07 -4.08
CA GLU A 394 -89.24 18.76 -3.50
C GLU A 394 -89.80 19.97 -2.73
N GLN A 395 -88.98 20.63 -1.91
CA GLN A 395 -89.36 21.87 -1.23
C GLN A 395 -89.71 22.98 -2.23
N SER A 396 -88.94 23.12 -3.31
CA SER A 396 -89.21 24.12 -4.36
C SER A 396 -90.53 23.85 -5.09
N GLU A 397 -90.84 22.58 -5.37
CA GLU A 397 -92.11 22.17 -5.96
C GLU A 397 -93.29 22.41 -5.01
N LEU A 398 -93.14 22.06 -3.73
CA LEU A 398 -94.14 22.33 -2.71
C LEU A 398 -94.40 23.82 -2.54
N LEU A 399 -93.35 24.64 -2.49
CA LEU A 399 -93.46 26.10 -2.44
C LEU A 399 -94.21 26.65 -3.67
N ARG A 400 -93.95 26.11 -4.87
CA ARG A 400 -94.67 26.49 -6.09
C ARG A 400 -96.16 26.13 -5.99
N GLN A 401 -96.49 24.96 -5.46
CA GLN A 401 -97.89 24.55 -5.24
C GLN A 401 -98.60 25.45 -4.22
N GLN A 402 -97.95 25.74 -3.09
CA GLN A 402 -98.50 26.64 -2.07
C GLN A 402 -98.69 28.06 -2.61
N GLN A 403 -97.75 28.58 -3.41
CA GLN A 403 -97.90 29.88 -4.06
C GLN A 403 -99.09 29.92 -5.01
N GLN A 404 -99.32 28.84 -5.77
CA GLN A 404 -100.48 28.73 -6.65
C GLN A 404 -101.79 28.70 -5.85
N GLU A 405 -101.88 27.90 -4.79
CA GLU A 405 -103.07 27.82 -3.94
C GLU A 405 -103.38 29.17 -3.26
N ILE A 406 -102.35 29.86 -2.74
CA ILE A 406 -102.51 31.22 -2.19
C ILE A 406 -103.03 32.18 -3.27
N GLN A 407 -102.57 32.05 -4.51
CA GLN A 407 -103.04 32.91 -5.61
C GLN A 407 -104.50 32.63 -5.96
N ASP A 408 -104.91 31.36 -5.97
CA ASP A 408 -106.28 30.96 -6.24
C ASP A 408 -107.23 31.42 -5.13
N LEU A 409 -106.87 31.22 -3.86
CA LEU A 409 -107.60 31.76 -2.71
C LEU A 409 -107.73 33.29 -2.73
N ARG A 410 -106.67 34.01 -3.12
CA ARG A 410 -106.71 35.47 -3.30
C ARG A 410 -107.69 35.88 -4.41
N ASN A 411 -107.75 35.12 -5.49
CA ASN A 411 -108.69 35.37 -6.58
C ASN A 411 -110.14 35.14 -6.11
N GLU A 412 -110.42 34.07 -5.37
CA GLU A 412 -111.74 33.80 -4.78
C GLU A 412 -112.19 34.90 -3.81
N ILE A 413 -111.31 35.32 -2.90
CA ILE A 413 -111.60 36.44 -1.97
C ILE A 413 -111.92 37.73 -2.74
N LYS A 414 -111.25 37.98 -3.87
CA LYS A 414 -111.50 39.17 -4.71
C LYS A 414 -112.86 39.12 -5.40
N VAL A 415 -113.35 37.91 -5.73
CA VAL A 415 -114.70 37.70 -6.26
C VAL A 415 -115.76 37.92 -5.18
N ILE A 416 -115.53 37.44 -3.95
CA ILE A 416 -116.47 37.60 -2.82
C ILE A 416 -116.58 39.05 -2.32
N LYS A 417 -115.54 39.86 -2.51
CA LYS A 417 -115.51 41.29 -2.11
C LYS A 417 -116.14 42.25 -3.12
N LYS A 418 -116.57 41.77 -4.30
CA LYS A 418 -117.36 42.52 -5.29
C LYS A 418 -118.84 42.19 -5.11
#